data_AF-A0AAV2KJ29-F1
#
_entry.id   AF-A0AAV2KJ29-F1
#
_cell.length_a   1.000
_cell.length_b   1.000
_cell.length_c   1.000
_cell.angle_alpha   90.00
_cell.angle_beta   90.00
_cell.angle_gamma   90.00
#
_symmetry.space_group_name_H-M   'P 1'
#
loop_
_entity.id
_entity.type
_entity.pdbx_description
1 polymer ?
#
loop_
_entity_poly.entity_id
_entity_poly.type
_entity_poly.pdbx_seq_one_letter_code
_entity_poly.pdbx_strand_id
1 'polypeptide(L)'
;MMTHSQLSEMLWKAYPKLELDTVDMAPLPPDAPEFKLMPKAPCATCNMLVPLQSLPLHELLSECPMPAMSPEKKKDKTECPVCKTMFCTDLIEVHAAECGLRSEVQNNTEDIGFVSSKDVSDFEVHSIDSFQSLDQILSWISSQVQDGTFEICVSRSDIFNRGMHQWQRQKMSSPKFKLMVSFIEENGFDTGALGKEFLTEMIAEIEKRLFVGGVDKKGKNPVYCLGSLDKNYFRAAGEIMAASIAQGGPLPSFMRKWCYAYICSGDADDIQVTSDDVTDVELSQLITKIQEASNETIGELIDGLMNCGYTGIISDNKKDVMTRSVVLHSTMRLIPMLDQLRKGLQLYGLLRVLHIMLTLLPLFVSGEDDGVDAAFIIQKCHPEYSEKGSVRYTREVNIMNFFQDFLQDIEDQDDLEAEVEDGHKKLTVGRVMQWITGQGHKPCLPSEKADFKYLSDSTMIATPSILFAFQLLVHVVVPLHFLWCT
;
A
#
# COMPACT_ATOMS: atom_id res chain seq x y z
N MET A 1 22.96 26.54 13.06
CA MET A 1 21.64 26.91 12.51
C MET A 1 21.86 27.90 11.38
N MET A 2 21.83 27.40 10.15
CA MET A 2 21.65 28.24 8.96
C MET A 2 20.15 28.37 8.71
N THR A 3 19.68 29.56 8.40
CA THR A 3 18.27 29.78 8.06
C THR A 3 17.99 29.22 6.67
N HIS A 4 16.72 28.86 6.39
CA HIS A 4 16.29 28.40 5.06
C HIS A 4 16.68 29.37 3.92
N SER A 5 16.73 30.68 4.22
CA SER A 5 17.26 31.72 3.32
C SER A 5 18.75 31.52 3.01
N GLN A 6 19.56 31.17 4.01
CA GLN A 6 21.01 30.95 3.86
C GLN A 6 21.32 29.67 3.08
N LEU A 7 20.50 28.62 3.22
CA LEU A 7 20.57 27.40 2.40
C LEU A 7 20.24 27.68 0.94
N SER A 8 19.20 28.47 0.65
CA SER A 8 18.88 28.88 -0.73
C SER A 8 19.98 29.75 -1.36
N GLU A 9 20.60 30.64 -0.57
CA GLU A 9 21.65 31.53 -1.04
C GLU A 9 22.98 30.78 -1.24
N MET A 10 23.25 29.74 -0.43
CA MET A 10 24.38 28.84 -0.59
C MET A 10 24.21 27.91 -1.79
N LEU A 11 23.01 27.35 -1.99
CA LEU A 11 22.69 26.57 -3.19
C LEU A 11 22.86 27.44 -4.45
N TRP A 12 22.33 28.67 -4.44
CA TRP A 12 22.50 29.62 -5.56
C TRP A 12 23.97 30.03 -5.80
N LYS A 13 24.79 30.15 -4.74
CA LYS A 13 26.22 30.48 -4.83
C LYS A 13 27.11 29.27 -5.17
N ALA A 14 26.66 28.05 -4.88
CA ALA A 14 27.39 26.81 -5.16
C ALA A 14 27.23 26.34 -6.62
N TYR A 15 26.28 26.90 -7.37
CA TYR A 15 26.24 26.79 -8.83
C TYR A 15 27.19 27.84 -9.44
N PRO A 16 28.35 27.45 -10.00
CA PRO A 16 29.04 28.35 -10.91
C PRO A 16 28.09 28.53 -12.10
N LYS A 17 27.81 29.78 -12.49
CA LYS A 17 27.08 30.13 -13.72
C LYS A 17 27.50 29.16 -14.82
N LEU A 18 26.67 28.15 -15.11
CA LEU A 18 26.71 27.50 -16.39
C LEU A 18 26.44 28.64 -17.37
N GLU A 19 27.43 28.98 -18.21
CA GLU A 19 27.15 29.74 -19.41
C GLU A 19 26.09 28.93 -20.18
N LEU A 20 24.86 29.44 -20.12
CA LEU A 20 23.63 28.79 -20.57
C LEU A 20 23.53 28.70 -22.10
N ASP A 21 24.61 29.02 -22.82
CA ASP A 21 24.56 29.35 -24.25
C ASP A 21 24.94 28.18 -25.17
N THR A 22 25.17 26.96 -24.65
CA THR A 22 25.49 25.79 -25.49
C THR A 22 24.90 24.46 -25.04
N VAL A 23 23.88 24.46 -24.17
CA VAL A 23 23.11 23.24 -23.89
C VAL A 23 21.88 23.26 -24.80
N ASP A 24 21.83 22.33 -25.74
CA ASP A 24 20.63 22.09 -26.54
C ASP A 24 19.50 21.65 -25.59
N MET A 25 18.52 22.55 -25.41
CA MET A 25 17.33 22.34 -24.57
C MET A 25 16.20 21.65 -25.36
N ALA A 26 16.46 21.23 -26.60
CA ALA A 26 15.50 20.44 -27.34
C ALA A 26 15.22 19.12 -26.61
N PRO A 27 13.94 18.73 -26.44
CA PRO A 27 13.61 17.43 -25.87
C PRO A 27 14.24 16.33 -26.71
N LEU A 28 14.89 15.37 -26.03
CA LEU A 28 15.45 14.20 -26.70
C LEU A 28 14.34 13.44 -27.45
N PRO A 29 14.62 12.93 -28.67
CA PRO A 29 13.63 12.22 -29.44
C PRO A 29 13.21 10.91 -28.73
N PRO A 30 11.97 10.42 -28.88
CA PRO A 30 11.47 9.31 -28.07
C PRO A 30 12.18 7.96 -28.27
N ASP A 31 12.92 7.81 -29.37
CA ASP A 31 13.74 6.65 -29.73
C ASP A 31 15.20 6.79 -29.31
N ALA A 32 15.57 7.87 -28.62
CA ALA A 32 16.92 8.12 -28.17
C ALA A 32 17.43 6.98 -27.25
N PRO A 33 18.70 6.56 -27.37
CA PRO A 33 19.25 5.45 -26.59
C PRO A 33 19.10 5.64 -25.07
N GLU A 34 19.06 6.89 -24.60
CA GLU A 34 18.82 7.35 -23.23
C GLU A 34 17.48 6.88 -22.64
N PHE A 35 16.54 6.52 -23.51
CA PHE A 35 15.20 6.09 -23.14
C PHE A 35 15.01 4.58 -23.15
N LYS A 36 16.06 3.81 -23.46
CA LYS A 36 15.95 2.36 -23.68
C LYS A 36 15.61 1.58 -22.41
N LEU A 37 16.05 2.05 -21.25
CA LEU A 37 15.84 1.41 -19.93
C LEU A 37 14.75 2.10 -19.10
N MET A 38 14.19 3.20 -19.58
CA MET A 38 13.09 3.88 -18.91
C MET A 38 11.77 3.12 -19.11
N PRO A 39 10.86 3.13 -18.11
CA PRO A 39 9.50 2.61 -18.30
C PRO A 39 8.82 3.33 -19.48
N LYS A 40 8.40 2.55 -20.48
CA LYS A 40 7.73 3.07 -21.68
C LYS A 40 6.23 2.82 -21.62
N ALA A 41 5.46 3.78 -22.11
CA ALA A 41 4.03 3.66 -22.33
C ALA A 41 3.73 3.93 -23.82
N PRO A 42 2.74 3.23 -24.43
CA PRO A 42 2.34 3.50 -25.80
C PRO A 42 1.55 4.83 -25.90
N CYS A 43 1.89 5.67 -26.88
CA CYS A 43 1.09 6.85 -27.21
C CYS A 43 -0.29 6.47 -27.76
N ALA A 44 -1.35 7.13 -27.28
CA ALA A 44 -2.72 6.84 -27.71
C ALA A 44 -2.97 7.13 -29.20
N THR A 45 -2.17 8.00 -29.82
CA THR A 45 -2.36 8.48 -31.20
C THR A 45 -1.56 7.68 -32.23
N CYS A 46 -0.29 7.38 -31.96
CA CYS A 46 0.59 6.68 -32.90
C CYS A 46 1.05 5.28 -32.43
N ASN A 47 0.65 4.86 -31.22
CA ASN A 47 1.03 3.59 -30.61
C ASN A 47 2.55 3.37 -30.46
N MET A 48 3.35 4.45 -30.57
CA MET A 48 4.79 4.40 -30.32
C MET A 48 5.05 4.30 -28.81
N LEU A 49 5.96 3.40 -28.42
CA LEU A 49 6.42 3.28 -27.05
C LEU A 49 7.37 4.42 -26.71
N VAL A 50 6.92 5.34 -25.86
CA VAL A 50 7.68 6.51 -25.42
C VAL A 50 7.86 6.49 -23.89
N PRO A 51 8.93 7.07 -23.34
CA PRO A 51 9.11 7.18 -21.89
C PRO A 51 7.91 7.80 -21.19
N LEU A 52 7.51 7.26 -20.04
CA LEU A 52 6.34 7.74 -19.28
C LEU A 52 6.40 9.25 -19.01
N GLN A 53 7.60 9.78 -18.74
CA GLN A 53 7.84 11.20 -18.43
C GLN A 53 7.76 12.13 -19.64
N SER A 54 7.94 11.62 -20.86
CA SER A 54 7.88 12.40 -22.10
C SER A 54 6.60 12.18 -22.88
N LEU A 55 5.73 11.26 -22.45
CA LEU A 55 4.42 10.99 -23.04
C LEU A 55 3.54 12.27 -23.15
N PRO A 56 3.42 13.13 -22.12
CA PRO A 56 2.64 14.36 -22.24
C PRO A 56 3.20 15.33 -23.28
N LEU A 57 4.53 15.36 -23.44
CA LEU A 57 5.22 16.24 -24.38
C LEU A 57 5.16 15.69 -25.82
N HIS A 58 5.26 14.36 -25.98
CA HIS A 58 5.13 13.67 -27.27
C HIS A 58 3.74 13.87 -27.88
N GLU A 59 2.69 13.95 -27.05
CA GLU A 59 1.33 14.22 -27.51
C GLU A 59 1.08 15.72 -27.80
N LEU A 60 1.89 16.62 -27.27
CA LEU A 60 1.82 18.07 -27.51
C LEU A 60 2.61 18.53 -28.75
N LEU A 61 3.61 17.76 -29.19
CA LEU A 61 4.49 18.11 -30.31
C LEU A 61 3.96 17.55 -31.64
N SER A 62 4.01 18.38 -32.68
CA SER A 62 3.40 18.17 -34.02
C SER A 62 3.99 17.01 -34.84
N GLU A 63 4.82 16.14 -34.25
CA GLU A 63 5.57 15.08 -34.95
C GLU A 63 4.88 13.71 -34.89
N CYS A 64 3.73 13.60 -34.22
CA CYS A 64 2.94 12.37 -34.14
C CYS A 64 2.20 12.10 -35.47
N PRO A 65 2.53 11.05 -36.25
CA PRO A 65 1.86 10.78 -37.52
C PRO A 65 0.46 10.23 -37.27
N MET A 66 -0.57 11.01 -37.57
CA MET A 66 -1.98 10.60 -37.48
C MET A 66 -2.29 9.44 -38.46
N PRO A 67 -2.80 8.27 -38.02
CA PRO A 67 -3.34 7.27 -38.92
C PRO A 67 -4.75 7.64 -39.37
N ALA A 68 -5.01 7.49 -40.68
CA ALA A 68 -6.31 7.70 -41.31
C ALA A 68 -7.34 6.63 -40.87
N MET A 69 -8.56 7.08 -40.53
CA MET A 69 -9.70 6.23 -40.19
C MET A 69 -10.13 5.33 -41.35
N SER A 70 -10.54 4.09 -41.05
CA SER A 70 -11.37 3.26 -41.94
C SER A 70 -12.37 2.40 -41.13
N PRO A 71 -13.48 1.94 -41.74
CA PRO A 71 -14.82 2.00 -41.11
C PRO A 71 -15.26 0.73 -40.38
N GLU A 72 -16.12 0.95 -39.38
CA GLU A 72 -16.79 -0.04 -38.53
C GLU A 72 -17.66 -1.06 -39.32
N LYS A 73 -17.51 -2.35 -39.01
CA LYS A 73 -18.49 -3.38 -39.40
C LYS A 73 -19.52 -3.56 -38.27
N LYS A 74 -20.79 -3.27 -38.55
CA LYS A 74 -21.92 -3.59 -37.67
C LYS A 74 -22.04 -5.12 -37.52
N LYS A 75 -22.04 -5.61 -36.28
CA LYS A 75 -22.35 -7.00 -35.94
C LYS A 75 -23.85 -7.16 -35.65
N ASP A 76 -24.49 -8.13 -36.30
CA ASP A 76 -25.90 -8.46 -36.07
C ASP A 76 -26.13 -9.02 -34.65
N LYS A 77 -27.31 -8.74 -34.08
CA LYS A 77 -27.73 -9.15 -32.73
C LYS A 77 -28.96 -10.05 -32.81
N THR A 78 -28.99 -11.09 -31.98
CA THR A 78 -30.05 -12.11 -31.89
C THR A 78 -30.60 -12.18 -30.46
N GLU A 79 -31.89 -12.45 -30.30
CA GLU A 79 -32.57 -12.52 -28.99
C GLU A 79 -32.41 -13.89 -28.32
N CYS A 80 -32.09 -13.93 -27.02
CA CYS A 80 -32.07 -15.16 -26.23
C CYS A 80 -33.50 -15.65 -25.91
N PRO A 81 -33.85 -16.90 -26.21
CA PRO A 81 -35.20 -17.41 -25.96
C PRO A 81 -35.53 -17.61 -24.48
N VAL A 82 -34.54 -17.62 -23.58
CA VAL A 82 -34.73 -17.84 -22.13
C VAL A 82 -34.95 -16.52 -21.39
N CYS A 83 -34.10 -15.51 -21.62
CA CYS A 83 -34.17 -14.23 -20.91
C CYS A 83 -34.66 -13.04 -21.75
N LYS A 84 -34.98 -13.26 -23.03
CA LYS A 84 -35.48 -12.25 -23.98
C LYS A 84 -34.56 -11.02 -24.15
N THR A 85 -33.26 -11.21 -23.90
CA THR A 85 -32.25 -10.15 -24.02
C THR A 85 -31.49 -10.32 -25.34
N MET A 86 -31.10 -9.21 -25.98
CA MET A 86 -30.41 -9.18 -27.28
C MET A 86 -28.90 -9.32 -27.11
N PHE A 87 -28.29 -10.30 -27.78
CA PHE A 87 -26.84 -10.55 -27.76
C PHE A 87 -26.26 -10.56 -29.17
N CYS A 88 -24.97 -10.24 -29.31
CA CYS A 88 -24.28 -10.47 -30.57
C CYS A 88 -24.30 -11.96 -30.91
N THR A 89 -24.43 -12.30 -32.19
CA THR A 89 -24.52 -13.70 -32.66
C THR A 89 -23.34 -14.56 -32.17
N ASP A 90 -22.15 -13.97 -32.01
CA ASP A 90 -20.94 -14.66 -31.53
C ASP A 90 -21.00 -15.01 -30.02
N LEU A 91 -21.93 -14.43 -29.25
CA LEU A 91 -22.03 -14.57 -27.79
C LEU A 91 -23.30 -15.29 -27.34
N ILE A 92 -24.25 -15.53 -28.24
CA ILE A 92 -25.54 -16.13 -27.89
C ILE A 92 -25.38 -17.59 -27.47
N GLU A 93 -24.43 -18.32 -28.06
CA GLU A 93 -24.19 -19.73 -27.72
C GLU A 93 -23.65 -19.89 -26.29
N VAL A 94 -22.70 -19.04 -25.89
CA VAL A 94 -22.12 -19.03 -24.54
C VAL A 94 -23.19 -18.64 -23.52
N HIS A 95 -23.96 -17.59 -23.81
CA HIS A 95 -25.06 -17.18 -22.94
C HIS A 95 -26.15 -18.25 -22.81
N ALA A 96 -26.54 -18.89 -23.91
CA ALA A 96 -27.57 -19.94 -23.90
C ALA A 96 -27.16 -21.14 -23.03
N ALA A 97 -25.87 -21.45 -22.94
CA ALA A 97 -25.36 -22.53 -22.08
C ALA A 97 -25.52 -22.24 -20.57
N GLU A 98 -25.48 -20.97 -20.17
CA GLU A 98 -25.55 -20.56 -18.75
C GLU A 98 -26.94 -20.08 -18.33
N CYS A 99 -27.73 -19.54 -19.26
CA CYS A 99 -28.99 -18.90 -18.94
C CYS A 99 -30.05 -19.87 -18.38
N GLY A 100 -29.92 -21.17 -18.65
CA GLY A 100 -30.79 -22.23 -18.13
C GLY A 100 -30.47 -22.72 -16.71
N LEU A 101 -29.35 -22.31 -16.11
CA LEU A 101 -28.87 -22.83 -14.81
C LEU A 101 -29.31 -22.01 -13.59
N ARG A 102 -30.23 -21.06 -13.75
CA ARG A 102 -30.82 -20.33 -12.63
C ARG A 102 -32.32 -20.60 -12.57
N SER A 103 -32.71 -21.59 -11.78
CA SER A 103 -34.07 -21.70 -11.27
C SER A 103 -34.05 -21.93 -9.77
N GLU A 104 -34.56 -20.93 -9.07
CA GLU A 104 -35.32 -20.99 -7.82
C GLU A 104 -34.68 -21.66 -6.60
N VAL A 105 -34.20 -20.83 -5.65
CA VAL A 105 -34.52 -21.05 -4.22
C VAL A 105 -34.70 -19.69 -3.54
N GLN A 106 -35.96 -19.30 -3.32
CA GLN A 106 -36.37 -18.55 -2.14
C GLN A 106 -36.84 -19.56 -1.08
N ASN A 107 -36.55 -19.24 0.18
CA ASN A 107 -37.18 -19.69 1.43
C ASN A 107 -36.73 -21.03 2.05
N ASN A 108 -35.96 -20.92 3.14
CA ASN A 108 -36.25 -21.40 4.50
C ASN A 108 -35.01 -21.87 5.28
N THR A 109 -35.10 -21.57 6.56
CA THR A 109 -34.20 -21.71 7.71
C THR A 109 -33.82 -23.15 8.09
N GLU A 110 -32.80 -23.22 8.97
CA GLU A 110 -32.32 -24.38 9.77
C GLU A 110 -31.29 -25.29 9.08
N ASP A 111 -30.01 -25.14 9.41
CA ASP A 111 -29.31 -26.01 10.38
C ASP A 111 -27.80 -25.67 10.42
N ILE A 112 -27.26 -25.49 11.62
CA ILE A 112 -25.83 -25.25 11.84
C ILE A 112 -25.16 -26.63 11.89
N GLY A 113 -24.68 -27.06 10.72
CA GLY A 113 -23.95 -28.31 10.54
C GLY A 113 -22.47 -28.08 10.30
N PHE A 114 -21.66 -28.44 11.30
CA PHE A 114 -20.22 -28.69 11.25
C PHE A 114 -19.80 -29.35 9.91
N VAL A 115 -19.07 -28.62 9.05
CA VAL A 115 -18.48 -29.20 7.84
C VAL A 115 -17.19 -29.92 8.25
N SER A 116 -17.32 -31.23 8.37
CA SER A 116 -16.20 -32.16 8.39
C SER A 116 -15.39 -32.04 7.11
N SER A 117 -14.09 -31.83 7.30
CA SER A 117 -13.05 -31.90 6.28
C SER A 117 -13.13 -33.21 5.49
N LYS A 118 -13.62 -33.13 4.25
CA LYS A 118 -13.34 -34.06 3.15
C LYS A 118 -13.76 -33.35 1.86
N ASP A 119 -12.95 -33.51 0.83
CA ASP A 119 -13.04 -32.86 -0.49
C ASP A 119 -12.27 -31.53 -0.67
N VAL A 120 -11.07 -31.45 -0.08
CA VAL A 120 -9.96 -30.72 -0.68
C VAL A 120 -8.92 -31.77 -1.06
N SER A 121 -8.57 -31.86 -2.34
CA SER A 121 -7.59 -32.82 -2.86
C SER A 121 -6.30 -32.83 -2.04
N ASP A 122 -5.91 -34.01 -1.58
CA ASP A 122 -4.71 -34.33 -0.77
C ASP A 122 -3.35 -33.91 -1.38
N PHE A 123 -3.32 -33.31 -2.57
CA PHE A 123 -2.08 -33.04 -3.31
C PHE A 123 -1.34 -31.76 -2.88
N GLU A 124 -2.02 -30.76 -2.29
CA GLU A 124 -1.40 -29.46 -1.97
C GLU A 124 -0.90 -29.31 -0.52
N VAL A 125 -1.41 -30.11 0.42
CA VAL A 125 -1.11 -29.95 1.85
C VAL A 125 0.33 -30.37 2.19
N HIS A 126 0.91 -31.33 1.45
CA HIS A 126 2.26 -31.83 1.72
C HIS A 126 3.39 -30.85 1.33
N SER A 127 3.13 -29.80 0.56
CA SER A 127 4.17 -28.84 0.15
C SER A 127 4.47 -27.77 1.19
N ILE A 128 3.53 -27.46 2.10
CA ILE A 128 3.64 -26.28 2.99
C ILE A 128 4.56 -26.55 4.19
N ASP A 129 4.63 -27.79 4.67
CA ASP A 129 5.52 -28.19 5.78
C ASP A 129 7.01 -28.20 5.41
N SER A 130 7.34 -27.94 4.13
CA SER A 130 8.69 -28.01 3.58
C SER A 130 9.41 -26.66 3.46
N PHE A 131 8.73 -25.54 3.73
CA PHE A 131 9.33 -24.22 3.56
C PHE A 131 10.47 -23.98 4.56
N GLN A 132 11.63 -23.61 4.02
CA GLN A 132 12.87 -23.39 4.79
C GLN A 132 13.17 -21.90 5.00
N SER A 133 12.48 -21.00 4.30
CA SER A 133 12.70 -19.55 4.40
C SER A 133 11.46 -18.73 4.06
N LEU A 134 11.47 -17.46 4.50
CA LEU A 134 10.45 -16.47 4.15
C LEU A 134 10.34 -16.24 2.65
N ASP A 135 11.47 -16.22 1.94
CA ASP A 135 11.50 -16.00 0.49
C ASP A 135 10.80 -17.12 -0.29
N GLN A 136 10.90 -18.38 0.16
CA GLN A 136 10.17 -19.48 -0.46
C GLN A 136 8.66 -19.33 -0.28
N ILE A 137 8.23 -18.91 0.90
CA ILE A 137 6.82 -18.65 1.21
C ILE A 137 6.29 -17.51 0.32
N LEU A 138 7.00 -16.39 0.26
CA LEU A 138 6.60 -15.24 -0.55
C LEU A 138 6.56 -15.59 -2.04
N SER A 139 7.51 -16.40 -2.53
CA SER A 139 7.50 -16.91 -3.90
C SER A 139 6.27 -17.81 -4.17
N TRP A 140 5.92 -18.66 -3.20
CA TRP A 140 4.74 -19.52 -3.30
C TRP A 140 3.43 -18.72 -3.25
N ILE A 141 3.30 -17.75 -2.34
CA ILE A 141 2.12 -16.87 -2.28
C ILE A 141 1.98 -16.11 -3.60
N SER A 142 3.08 -15.57 -4.13
CA SER A 142 3.08 -14.84 -5.40
C SER A 142 2.68 -15.74 -6.58
N SER A 143 3.04 -17.02 -6.57
CA SER A 143 2.61 -17.97 -7.61
C SER A 143 1.14 -18.38 -7.53
N GLN A 144 0.42 -18.04 -6.45
CA GLN A 144 -1.02 -18.28 -6.33
C GLN A 144 -1.87 -17.22 -7.08
N VAL A 145 -1.25 -16.14 -7.56
CA VAL A 145 -1.95 -15.13 -8.37
C VAL A 145 -2.34 -15.74 -9.71
N GLN A 146 -3.64 -15.73 -10.00
CA GLN A 146 -4.19 -16.40 -11.18
C GLN A 146 -4.11 -15.53 -12.43
N ASP A 147 -4.12 -16.18 -13.60
CA ASP A 147 -4.20 -15.52 -14.89
C ASP A 147 -5.52 -14.74 -15.03
N GLY A 148 -5.42 -13.47 -15.45
CA GLY A 148 -6.54 -12.55 -15.56
C GLY A 148 -6.21 -11.18 -14.95
N THR A 149 -7.15 -10.24 -15.04
CA THR A 149 -6.99 -8.89 -14.47
C THR A 149 -8.10 -8.56 -13.48
N PHE A 150 -7.72 -7.95 -12.36
CA PHE A 150 -8.59 -7.32 -11.39
C PHE A 150 -8.45 -5.81 -11.48
N GLU A 151 -9.39 -5.19 -12.19
CA GLU A 151 -9.31 -3.77 -12.56
C GLU A 151 -9.97 -2.87 -11.52
N ILE A 152 -9.21 -1.88 -11.05
CA ILE A 152 -9.68 -0.84 -10.14
C ILE A 152 -9.48 0.54 -10.79
N CYS A 153 -10.52 1.37 -10.71
CA CYS A 153 -10.48 2.75 -11.17
C CYS A 153 -10.83 3.70 -10.01
N VAL A 154 -9.86 4.55 -9.64
CA VAL A 154 -9.88 5.41 -8.44
C VAL A 154 -9.32 6.80 -8.75
N SER A 155 -9.64 7.81 -7.95
CA SER A 155 -8.91 9.09 -7.97
C SER A 155 -7.86 9.10 -6.85
N ARG A 156 -6.78 9.86 -7.03
CA ARG A 156 -5.76 10.06 -5.97
C ARG A 156 -6.33 10.72 -4.71
N SER A 157 -7.44 11.46 -4.84
CA SER A 157 -8.12 12.14 -3.72
C SER A 157 -9.07 11.24 -2.91
N ASP A 158 -9.49 10.09 -3.44
CA ASP A 158 -10.44 9.19 -2.76
C ASP A 158 -9.99 7.72 -2.84
N ILE A 159 -8.71 7.48 -2.55
CA ILE A 159 -8.12 6.13 -2.61
C ILE A 159 -8.88 5.17 -1.69
N PHE A 160 -9.17 5.57 -0.45
CA PHE A 160 -9.78 4.67 0.53
C PHE A 160 -11.23 4.31 0.21
N ASN A 161 -12.15 5.30 0.10
CA ASN A 161 -13.57 4.96 -0.01
C ASN A 161 -13.87 4.35 -1.38
N ARG A 162 -13.33 4.94 -2.45
CA ARG A 162 -13.51 4.41 -3.81
C ARG A 162 -12.79 3.06 -3.96
N GLY A 163 -11.58 2.92 -3.42
CA GLY A 163 -10.82 1.67 -3.41
C GLY A 163 -11.58 0.54 -2.73
N MET A 164 -12.06 0.75 -1.50
CA MET A 164 -12.89 -0.24 -0.79
C MET A 164 -14.13 -0.63 -1.60
N HIS A 165 -14.84 0.36 -2.16
CA HIS A 165 -16.06 0.11 -2.92
C HIS A 165 -15.80 -0.69 -4.21
N GLN A 166 -14.75 -0.36 -4.97
CA GLN A 166 -14.37 -1.12 -6.16
C GLN A 166 -13.91 -2.52 -5.78
N TRP A 167 -13.12 -2.65 -4.71
CA TRP A 167 -12.62 -3.93 -4.23
C TRP A 167 -13.75 -4.90 -3.87
N GLN A 168 -14.79 -4.40 -3.21
CA GLN A 168 -15.94 -5.20 -2.78
C GLN A 168 -16.92 -5.55 -3.90
N ARG A 169 -16.90 -4.81 -5.03
CA ARG A 169 -17.88 -4.98 -6.11
C ARG A 169 -17.79 -6.35 -6.78
N GLN A 170 -16.57 -6.86 -7.01
CA GLN A 170 -16.21 -8.21 -7.54
C GLN A 170 -17.18 -8.85 -8.56
N LYS A 171 -17.86 -8.05 -9.39
CA LYS A 171 -18.99 -8.53 -10.21
C LYS A 171 -18.54 -9.24 -11.49
N MET A 172 -17.43 -8.78 -12.06
CA MET A 172 -16.87 -9.25 -13.33
C MET A 172 -15.42 -9.72 -13.20
N SER A 173 -14.83 -9.62 -12.01
CA SER A 173 -13.43 -9.98 -11.75
C SER A 173 -13.24 -10.28 -10.26
N SER A 174 -12.16 -10.98 -9.93
CA SER A 174 -11.83 -11.48 -8.60
C SER A 174 -10.48 -10.92 -8.14
N PRO A 175 -10.31 -10.60 -6.84
CA PRO A 175 -9.02 -10.23 -6.30
C PRO A 175 -7.97 -11.35 -6.37
N LYS A 176 -8.33 -12.58 -6.79
CA LYS A 176 -7.36 -13.66 -7.08
C LYS A 176 -6.49 -13.39 -8.31
N PHE A 177 -6.93 -12.50 -9.20
CA PHE A 177 -6.21 -12.14 -10.41
C PHE A 177 -5.21 -11.00 -10.16
N LYS A 178 -4.35 -10.73 -11.15
CA LYS A 178 -3.40 -9.63 -11.10
C LYS A 178 -4.13 -8.28 -10.99
N LEU A 179 -3.76 -7.48 -9.99
CA LEU A 179 -4.31 -6.14 -9.79
C LEU A 179 -3.84 -5.20 -10.91
N MET A 180 -4.77 -4.44 -11.47
CA MET A 180 -4.54 -3.44 -12.50
C MET A 180 -5.26 -2.15 -12.11
N VAL A 181 -4.54 -1.03 -11.98
CA VAL A 181 -5.11 0.22 -11.48
C VAL A 181 -5.08 1.33 -12.53
N SER A 182 -6.19 2.06 -12.64
CA SER A 182 -6.27 3.30 -13.41
C SER A 182 -6.63 4.47 -12.48
N PHE A 183 -5.83 5.55 -12.54
CA PHE A 183 -6.15 6.79 -11.87
C PHE A 183 -6.99 7.68 -12.81
N ILE A 184 -8.11 8.19 -12.30
CA ILE A 184 -8.99 9.10 -13.05
C ILE A 184 -8.20 10.34 -13.45
N GLU A 185 -8.36 10.79 -14.70
CA GLU A 185 -7.64 11.93 -15.32
C GLU A 185 -6.15 11.69 -15.60
N GLU A 186 -5.64 10.48 -15.38
CA GLU A 186 -4.25 10.11 -15.70
C GLU A 186 -4.21 9.12 -16.87
N ASN A 187 -3.48 9.50 -17.93
CA ASN A 187 -3.25 8.62 -19.08
C ASN A 187 -2.12 7.64 -18.74
N GLY A 188 -2.46 6.40 -18.42
CA GLY A 188 -1.50 5.32 -18.18
C GLY A 188 -2.17 3.96 -18.13
N PHE A 189 -1.59 2.98 -18.82
CA PHE A 189 -1.96 1.57 -18.65
C PHE A 189 -1.06 0.95 -17.58
N ASP A 190 -1.65 0.34 -16.56
CA ASP A 190 -0.89 -0.27 -15.48
C ASP A 190 -0.02 -1.43 -15.99
N THR A 191 1.29 -1.28 -15.92
CA THR A 191 2.23 -2.38 -16.20
C THR A 191 2.59 -3.15 -14.92
N GLY A 192 2.05 -2.73 -13.77
CA GLY A 192 2.31 -3.22 -12.42
C GLY A 192 2.70 -2.10 -11.45
N ALA A 193 3.20 -0.97 -11.95
CA ALA A 193 3.64 0.16 -11.13
C ALA A 193 2.48 0.92 -10.47
N LEU A 194 1.36 1.14 -11.19
CA LEU A 194 0.21 1.85 -10.63
C LEU A 194 -0.51 0.98 -9.59
N GLY A 195 -0.52 -0.34 -9.79
CA GLY A 195 -0.99 -1.32 -8.81
C GLY A 195 -0.21 -1.24 -7.50
N LYS A 196 1.13 -1.18 -7.57
CA LYS A 196 1.97 -1.01 -6.37
C LYS A 196 1.76 0.33 -5.71
N GLU A 197 1.70 1.41 -6.49
CA GLU A 197 1.41 2.75 -5.97
C GLU A 197 0.08 2.79 -5.21
N PHE A 198 -0.97 2.22 -5.81
CA PHE A 198 -2.27 2.08 -5.16
C PHE A 198 -2.18 1.28 -3.87
N LEU A 199 -1.49 0.13 -3.87
CA LEU A 199 -1.31 -0.69 -2.67
C LEU A 199 -0.54 0.07 -1.57
N THR A 200 0.48 0.85 -1.94
CA THR A 200 1.22 1.73 -1.02
C THR A 200 0.29 2.70 -0.29
N GLU A 201 -0.50 3.47 -1.03
CA GLU A 201 -1.41 4.44 -0.41
C GLU A 201 -2.60 3.76 0.30
N MET A 202 -3.11 2.66 -0.26
CA MET A 202 -4.28 1.96 0.28
C MET A 202 -3.96 1.27 1.61
N ILE A 203 -2.79 0.64 1.74
CA ILE A 203 -2.35 0.03 3.00
C ILE A 203 -2.14 1.10 4.06
N ALA A 204 -1.56 2.26 3.71
CA ALA A 204 -1.42 3.39 4.63
C ALA A 204 -2.79 3.93 5.09
N GLU A 205 -3.77 4.07 4.19
CA GLU A 205 -5.12 4.49 4.56
C GLU A 205 -5.88 3.44 5.39
N ILE A 206 -5.67 2.14 5.12
CA ILE A 206 -6.19 1.05 5.94
C ILE A 206 -5.62 1.15 7.36
N GLU A 207 -4.30 1.29 7.50
CA GLU A 207 -3.65 1.44 8.80
C GLU A 207 -4.18 2.68 9.54
N LYS A 208 -4.33 3.81 8.86
CA LYS A 208 -4.81 5.07 9.44
C LYS A 208 -6.27 5.00 9.91
N ARG A 209 -7.15 4.35 9.15
CA ARG A 209 -8.61 4.40 9.39
C ARG A 209 -9.16 3.20 10.13
N LEU A 210 -8.55 2.03 9.97
CA LEU A 210 -9.04 0.78 10.52
C LEU A 210 -8.22 0.28 11.70
N PHE A 211 -7.08 0.92 12.01
CA PHE A 211 -6.23 0.54 13.13
C PHE A 211 -5.88 1.75 14.02
N VAL A 212 -5.65 1.48 15.31
CA VAL A 212 -5.29 2.47 16.32
C VAL A 212 -4.12 1.95 17.16
N GLY A 213 -3.10 2.79 17.32
CA GLY A 213 -1.91 2.50 18.13
C GLY A 213 -2.07 2.97 19.57
N GLY A 214 -1.31 2.33 20.47
CA GLY A 214 -1.10 2.85 21.81
C GLY A 214 0.04 3.88 21.85
N VAL A 215 0.19 4.58 22.97
CA VAL A 215 1.31 5.53 23.21
C VAL A 215 2.69 4.86 23.21
N ASP A 216 2.73 3.54 23.37
CA ASP A 216 3.93 2.73 23.47
C ASP A 216 4.57 2.38 22.12
N LYS A 217 3.93 2.74 20.99
CA LYS A 217 4.36 2.42 19.62
C LYS A 217 4.62 0.92 19.37
N LYS A 218 4.05 0.00 20.17
CA LYS A 218 4.25 -1.47 20.04
C LYS A 218 3.31 -2.12 19.00
N GLY A 219 2.86 -1.36 18.01
CA GLY A 219 1.85 -1.77 17.03
C GLY A 219 0.42 -1.36 17.41
N LYS A 220 -0.52 -1.74 16.53
CA LYS A 220 -1.90 -1.24 16.49
C LYS A 220 -2.92 -2.36 16.59
N ASN A 221 -4.06 -2.06 17.20
CA ASN A 221 -5.24 -2.92 17.18
C ASN A 221 -6.25 -2.43 16.14
N PRO A 222 -7.17 -3.26 15.65
CA PRO A 222 -8.32 -2.79 14.90
C PRO A 222 -9.11 -1.73 15.70
N VAL A 223 -9.60 -0.71 15.03
CA VAL A 223 -10.54 0.25 15.63
C VAL A 223 -11.86 -0.46 15.89
N TYR A 224 -12.42 -0.29 17.09
CA TYR A 224 -13.77 -0.75 17.38
C TYR A 224 -14.82 0.11 16.66
N CYS A 225 -15.07 -0.18 15.38
CA CYS A 225 -16.01 0.55 14.53
C CYS A 225 -17.06 -0.38 13.93
N LEU A 226 -18.27 -0.36 14.48
CA LEU A 226 -19.38 -1.18 13.99
C LEU A 226 -19.82 -0.80 12.57
N GLY A 227 -19.67 0.46 12.16
CA GLY A 227 -19.98 0.89 10.80
C GLY A 227 -19.02 0.29 9.75
N SER A 228 -17.72 0.24 10.05
CA SER A 228 -16.73 -0.43 9.20
C SER A 228 -16.92 -1.95 9.20
N LEU A 229 -17.32 -2.52 10.34
CA LEU A 229 -17.65 -3.94 10.47
C LEU A 229 -18.86 -4.31 9.60
N ASP A 230 -19.96 -3.57 9.70
CA ASP A 230 -21.19 -3.80 8.91
C ASP A 230 -20.92 -3.74 7.39
N LYS A 231 -20.09 -2.76 6.98
CA LYS A 231 -19.66 -2.62 5.58
C LYS A 231 -18.64 -3.67 5.11
N ASN A 232 -18.24 -4.62 5.96
CA ASN A 232 -17.19 -5.61 5.66
C ASN A 232 -15.83 -4.99 5.26
N TYR A 233 -15.50 -3.81 5.79
CA TYR A 233 -14.23 -3.13 5.47
C TYR A 233 -13.02 -3.89 6.00
N PHE A 234 -13.13 -4.54 7.18
CA PHE A 234 -12.05 -5.36 7.70
C PHE A 234 -11.79 -6.60 6.84
N ARG A 235 -12.83 -7.15 6.21
CA ARG A 235 -12.68 -8.26 5.26
C ARG A 235 -11.97 -7.80 3.99
N ALA A 236 -12.41 -6.70 3.40
CA ALA A 236 -11.76 -6.11 2.24
C ALA A 236 -10.30 -5.74 2.55
N ALA A 237 -10.03 -5.17 3.74
CA ALA A 237 -8.68 -4.90 4.20
C ALA A 237 -7.81 -6.16 4.26
N GLY A 238 -8.34 -7.28 4.77
CA GLY A 238 -7.63 -8.56 4.76
C GLY A 238 -7.31 -9.07 3.35
N GLU A 239 -8.22 -8.91 2.39
CA GLU A 239 -7.98 -9.26 0.98
C GLU A 239 -6.90 -8.36 0.35
N ILE A 240 -6.95 -7.05 0.62
CA ILE A 240 -5.97 -6.06 0.13
C ILE A 240 -4.58 -6.35 0.73
N MET A 241 -4.49 -6.67 2.02
CA MET A 241 -3.25 -7.08 2.67
C MET A 241 -2.66 -8.32 2.01
N ALA A 242 -3.49 -9.33 1.74
CA ALA A 242 -3.05 -10.54 1.06
C ALA A 242 -2.57 -10.24 -0.38
N ALA A 243 -3.27 -9.38 -1.12
CA ALA A 243 -2.87 -8.95 -2.46
C ALA A 243 -1.57 -8.15 -2.44
N SER A 244 -1.39 -7.30 -1.43
CA SER A 244 -0.15 -6.56 -1.20
C SER A 244 1.04 -7.51 -1.05
N ILE A 245 0.92 -8.53 -0.20
CA ILE A 245 1.98 -9.53 0.00
C ILE A 245 2.23 -10.35 -1.27
N ALA A 246 1.18 -10.79 -1.96
CA ALA A 246 1.30 -11.65 -3.14
C ALA A 246 1.86 -10.94 -4.38
N GLN A 247 1.58 -9.65 -4.51
CA GLN A 247 1.85 -8.87 -5.73
C GLN A 247 2.92 -7.77 -5.56
N GLY A 248 3.68 -7.79 -4.46
CA GLY A 248 4.83 -6.90 -4.27
C GLY A 248 4.49 -5.50 -3.73
N GLY A 249 3.31 -5.34 -3.13
CA GLY A 249 2.93 -4.17 -2.34
C GLY A 249 3.60 -4.14 -0.94
N PRO A 250 3.35 -3.09 -0.14
CA PRO A 250 3.93 -2.99 1.20
C PRO A 250 3.36 -4.08 2.13
N LEU A 251 4.17 -4.49 3.10
CA LEU A 251 3.75 -5.43 4.13
C LEU A 251 2.86 -4.70 5.16
N PRO A 252 1.78 -5.33 5.66
CA PRO A 252 0.91 -4.74 6.68
C PRO A 252 1.52 -4.83 8.09
N SER A 253 2.76 -4.36 8.26
CA SER A 253 3.63 -4.52 9.43
C SER A 253 3.30 -3.53 10.57
N PHE A 254 2.04 -3.47 10.98
CA PHE A 254 1.58 -2.50 11.98
C PHE A 254 0.70 -3.08 13.09
N MET A 255 0.39 -4.38 13.07
CA MET A 255 -0.51 -5.00 14.06
C MET A 255 0.21 -5.32 15.37
N ARG A 256 -0.54 -5.38 16.48
CA ARG A 256 -0.03 -5.96 17.73
C ARG A 256 0.14 -7.47 17.63
N LYS A 257 1.07 -8.00 18.44
CA LYS A 257 1.37 -9.44 18.53
C LYS A 257 0.14 -10.29 18.85
N TRP A 258 -0.73 -9.84 19.77
CA TRP A 258 -1.92 -10.60 20.12
C TRP A 258 -2.94 -10.67 18.97
N CYS A 259 -3.08 -9.59 18.18
CA CYS A 259 -3.91 -9.58 16.97
C CYS A 259 -3.40 -10.61 15.95
N TYR A 260 -2.08 -10.62 15.71
CA TYR A 260 -1.45 -11.62 14.84
C TYR A 260 -1.65 -13.05 15.36
N ALA A 261 -1.46 -13.27 16.67
CA ALA A 261 -1.71 -14.57 17.29
C ALA A 261 -3.15 -15.03 17.03
N TYR A 262 -4.15 -14.15 17.20
CA TYR A 262 -5.54 -14.45 16.84
C TYR A 262 -5.73 -14.73 15.37
N ILE A 263 -5.11 -13.97 14.48
CA ILE A 263 -5.18 -14.22 13.03
C ILE A 263 -4.60 -15.59 12.66
N CYS A 264 -3.67 -16.13 13.45
CA CYS A 264 -3.12 -17.47 13.21
C CYS A 264 -3.99 -18.58 13.84
N SER A 265 -4.41 -18.45 15.09
CA SER A 265 -5.18 -19.48 15.81
C SER A 265 -6.65 -19.47 15.40
N GLY A 266 -7.30 -18.31 15.54
CA GLY A 266 -8.75 -18.14 15.44
C GLY A 266 -9.48 -18.50 16.71
N ASP A 267 -8.69 -18.85 17.72
CA ASP A 267 -9.14 -19.20 19.04
C ASP A 267 -8.77 -18.06 19.97
N ALA A 268 -9.80 -17.46 20.61
CA ALA A 268 -9.61 -16.39 21.58
C ALA A 268 -9.15 -16.94 22.94
N ASP A 269 -9.42 -18.21 23.23
CA ASP A 269 -9.05 -18.85 24.51
C ASP A 269 -7.52 -19.07 24.60
N ASP A 270 -6.88 -19.28 23.44
CA ASP A 270 -5.43 -19.44 23.33
C ASP A 270 -4.65 -18.13 23.47
N ILE A 271 -5.32 -16.98 23.54
CA ILE A 271 -4.67 -15.67 23.52
C ILE A 271 -4.49 -15.12 24.92
N GLN A 272 -3.25 -14.77 25.21
CA GLN A 272 -2.88 -14.03 26.42
C GLN A 272 -2.74 -12.54 26.10
N VAL A 273 -3.66 -11.75 26.65
CA VAL A 273 -3.66 -10.29 26.58
C VAL A 273 -3.38 -9.65 27.93
N THR A 274 -2.71 -8.51 27.91
CA THR A 274 -2.30 -7.74 29.09
C THR A 274 -2.76 -6.29 29.00
N SER A 275 -2.54 -5.49 30.05
CA SER A 275 -2.80 -4.04 30.02
C SER A 275 -2.04 -3.32 28.91
N ASP A 276 -0.85 -3.80 28.56
CA ASP A 276 -0.05 -3.23 27.47
C ASP A 276 -0.77 -3.35 26.13
N ASP A 277 -1.65 -4.33 25.93
CA ASP A 277 -2.35 -4.58 24.66
C ASP A 277 -3.56 -3.67 24.44
N VAL A 278 -3.88 -2.80 25.39
CA VAL A 278 -4.98 -1.83 25.30
C VAL A 278 -4.52 -0.58 24.58
N THR A 279 -5.08 -0.34 23.40
CA THR A 279 -4.80 0.85 22.57
C THR A 279 -5.89 1.92 22.66
N ASP A 280 -7.05 1.58 23.22
CA ASP A 280 -8.14 2.53 23.44
C ASP A 280 -7.75 3.51 24.56
N VAL A 281 -7.72 4.80 24.26
CA VAL A 281 -7.22 5.84 25.16
C VAL A 281 -8.04 5.92 26.46
N GLU A 282 -9.37 5.81 26.36
CA GLU A 282 -10.25 5.91 27.54
C GLU A 282 -10.11 4.67 28.43
N LEU A 283 -10.02 3.48 27.82
CA LEU A 283 -9.82 2.24 28.57
C LEU A 283 -8.42 2.15 29.18
N SER A 284 -7.38 2.65 28.50
CA SER A 284 -6.03 2.76 29.05
C SER A 284 -5.99 3.72 30.25
N GLN A 285 -6.65 4.87 30.15
CA GLN A 285 -6.79 5.80 31.27
C GLN A 285 -7.58 5.19 32.44
N LEU A 286 -8.63 4.41 32.16
CA LEU A 286 -9.37 3.69 33.18
C LEU A 286 -8.47 2.67 33.91
N ILE A 287 -7.62 1.94 33.18
CA ILE A 287 -6.62 1.03 33.79
C ILE A 287 -5.67 1.79 34.71
N THR A 288 -5.12 2.92 34.27
CA THR A 288 -4.25 3.76 35.12
C THR A 288 -4.98 4.21 36.38
N LYS A 289 -6.21 4.72 36.26
CA LYS A 289 -7.03 5.12 37.41
C LYS A 289 -7.32 3.96 38.36
N ILE A 290 -7.57 2.77 37.85
CA ILE A 290 -7.74 1.56 38.66
C ILE A 290 -6.47 1.27 39.47
N GLN A 291 -5.30 1.37 38.86
CA GLN A 291 -4.03 1.09 39.54
C GLN A 291 -3.73 2.10 40.65
N GLU A 292 -4.05 3.37 40.41
CA GLU A 292 -3.77 4.49 41.32
C GLU A 292 -4.85 4.73 42.39
N ALA A 293 -6.06 4.18 42.23
CA ALA A 293 -7.18 4.45 43.13
C ALA A 293 -6.91 4.04 44.59
N SER A 294 -7.43 4.80 45.54
CA SER A 294 -7.46 4.44 46.96
C SER A 294 -8.88 3.99 47.36
N ASN A 295 -9.06 3.51 48.60
CA ASN A 295 -10.40 3.18 49.11
C ASN A 295 -11.39 4.37 49.07
N GLU A 296 -10.90 5.61 49.00
CA GLU A 296 -11.73 6.81 48.93
C GLU A 296 -12.17 7.15 47.50
N THR A 297 -11.30 6.91 46.51
CA THR A 297 -11.55 7.29 45.10
C THR A 297 -12.07 6.14 44.24
N ILE A 298 -11.96 4.90 44.70
CA ILE A 298 -12.35 3.71 43.92
C ILE A 298 -13.83 3.69 43.53
N GLY A 299 -14.70 4.36 44.30
CA GLY A 299 -16.12 4.51 43.99
C GLY A 299 -16.39 5.28 42.70
N GLU A 300 -15.46 6.13 42.26
CA GLU A 300 -15.58 6.90 41.01
C GLU A 300 -15.39 6.02 39.76
N LEU A 301 -14.88 4.79 39.92
CA LEU A 301 -14.59 3.87 38.82
C LEU A 301 -15.77 2.96 38.47
N ILE A 302 -16.85 2.99 39.26
CA ILE A 302 -17.99 2.07 39.16
C ILE A 302 -18.57 2.06 37.75
N ASP A 303 -18.88 3.23 37.18
CA ASP A 303 -19.52 3.32 35.86
C ASP A 303 -18.60 2.78 34.75
N GLY A 304 -17.30 3.13 34.78
CA GLY A 304 -16.32 2.63 33.81
C GLY A 304 -16.16 1.10 33.86
N LEU A 305 -16.11 0.55 35.07
CA LEU A 305 -16.01 -0.89 35.31
C LEU A 305 -17.28 -1.64 34.88
N MET A 306 -18.46 -1.12 35.21
CA MET A 306 -19.73 -1.70 34.78
C MET A 306 -19.88 -1.70 33.25
N ASN A 307 -19.46 -0.62 32.59
CA ASN A 307 -19.44 -0.55 31.12
C ASN A 307 -18.47 -1.57 30.49
N CYS A 308 -17.43 -1.96 31.22
CA CYS A 308 -16.53 -3.06 30.83
C CYS A 308 -17.06 -4.46 31.20
N GLY A 309 -18.25 -4.55 31.81
CA GLY A 309 -18.86 -5.82 32.22
C GLY A 309 -18.37 -6.37 33.56
N TYR A 310 -17.68 -5.57 34.39
CA TYR A 310 -17.28 -6.00 35.72
C TYR A 310 -18.47 -5.96 36.68
N THR A 311 -18.80 -7.10 37.28
CA THR A 311 -19.89 -7.25 38.26
C THR A 311 -19.41 -7.67 39.64
N GLY A 312 -18.09 -7.68 39.85
CA GLY A 312 -17.47 -8.07 41.11
C GLY A 312 -17.51 -6.95 42.16
N ILE A 313 -17.03 -7.26 43.36
CA ILE A 313 -16.85 -6.27 44.42
C ILE A 313 -15.74 -5.31 44.00
N ILE A 314 -16.01 -4.00 44.11
CA ILE A 314 -15.05 -2.94 43.81
C ILE A 314 -14.33 -2.58 45.12
N SER A 315 -13.06 -2.95 45.21
CA SER A 315 -12.22 -2.73 46.38
C SER A 315 -10.74 -2.71 46.01
N ASP A 316 -9.92 -2.04 46.82
CA ASP A 316 -8.47 -1.84 46.55
C ASP A 316 -7.70 -3.17 46.39
N ASN A 317 -8.13 -4.22 47.10
CA ASN A 317 -7.54 -5.57 47.00
C ASN A 317 -7.98 -6.39 45.77
N LYS A 318 -8.77 -5.82 44.85
CA LYS A 318 -9.28 -6.49 43.63
C LYS A 318 -8.88 -5.78 42.33
N LYS A 319 -7.88 -4.90 42.38
CA LYS A 319 -7.38 -4.13 41.23
C LYS A 319 -6.93 -5.00 40.06
N ASP A 320 -6.38 -6.16 40.32
CA ASP A 320 -5.98 -7.15 39.32
C ASP A 320 -7.18 -7.66 38.51
N VAL A 321 -8.27 -8.04 39.18
CA VAL A 321 -9.49 -8.55 38.54
C VAL A 321 -10.23 -7.44 37.78
N MET A 322 -10.28 -6.23 38.36
CA MET A 322 -10.84 -5.05 37.71
C MET A 322 -10.07 -4.71 36.43
N THR A 323 -8.74 -4.63 36.50
CA THR A 323 -7.86 -4.39 35.34
C THR A 323 -8.06 -5.47 34.29
N ARG A 324 -8.08 -6.75 34.68
CA ARG A 324 -8.31 -7.87 33.77
C ARG A 324 -9.64 -7.74 33.02
N SER A 325 -10.68 -7.26 33.67
CA SER A 325 -12.00 -7.06 33.06
C SER A 325 -11.96 -5.97 31.98
N VAL A 326 -11.27 -4.85 32.25
CA VAL A 326 -11.08 -3.78 31.24
C VAL A 326 -10.24 -4.27 30.06
N VAL A 327 -9.17 -5.03 30.31
CA VAL A 327 -8.32 -5.63 29.25
C VAL A 327 -9.14 -6.57 28.37
N LEU A 328 -9.92 -7.47 28.97
CA LEU A 328 -10.78 -8.40 28.23
C LEU A 328 -11.86 -7.64 27.46
N HIS A 329 -12.52 -6.66 28.07
CA HIS A 329 -13.50 -5.83 27.36
C HIS A 329 -12.89 -5.15 26.13
N SER A 330 -11.72 -4.52 26.29
CA SER A 330 -11.03 -3.80 25.23
C SER A 330 -10.64 -4.69 24.05
N THR A 331 -10.15 -5.89 24.33
CA THR A 331 -9.59 -6.81 23.33
C THR A 331 -10.64 -7.73 22.71
N MET A 332 -11.52 -8.33 23.52
CA MET A 332 -12.50 -9.31 23.04
C MET A 332 -13.57 -8.69 22.15
N ARG A 333 -13.89 -7.40 22.34
CA ARG A 333 -14.81 -6.69 21.44
C ARG A 333 -14.27 -6.48 20.02
N LEU A 334 -12.97 -6.70 19.80
CA LEU A 334 -12.31 -6.58 18.49
C LEU A 334 -12.31 -7.89 17.69
N ILE A 335 -12.68 -9.01 18.33
CA ILE A 335 -12.73 -10.34 17.68
C ILE A 335 -13.53 -10.33 16.37
N PRO A 336 -14.74 -9.71 16.28
CA PRO A 336 -15.48 -9.68 15.01
C PRO A 336 -14.73 -8.98 13.87
N MET A 337 -13.93 -7.96 14.17
CA MET A 337 -13.10 -7.25 13.19
C MET A 337 -11.93 -8.14 12.73
N LEU A 338 -11.28 -8.81 13.68
CA LEU A 338 -10.22 -9.77 13.39
C LEU A 338 -10.72 -10.98 12.60
N ASP A 339 -11.95 -11.46 12.86
CA ASP A 339 -12.59 -12.51 12.08
C ASP A 339 -12.84 -12.10 10.63
N GLN A 340 -13.25 -10.86 10.39
CA GLN A 340 -13.36 -10.35 9.04
C GLN A 340 -12.00 -10.27 8.34
N LEU A 341 -10.96 -9.77 9.02
CA LEU A 341 -9.59 -9.77 8.51
C LEU A 341 -9.12 -11.19 8.14
N ARG A 342 -9.32 -12.17 9.04
CA ARG A 342 -9.00 -13.59 8.81
C ARG A 342 -9.67 -14.11 7.54
N LYS A 343 -10.96 -13.82 7.33
CA LYS A 343 -11.70 -14.22 6.12
C LYS A 343 -11.09 -13.62 4.85
N GLY A 344 -10.64 -12.37 4.88
CA GLY A 344 -9.97 -11.73 3.74
C GLY A 344 -8.58 -12.33 3.47
N LEU A 345 -7.81 -12.60 4.52
CA LEU A 345 -6.48 -13.21 4.45
C LEU A 345 -6.49 -14.67 3.97
N GLN A 346 -7.64 -15.28 3.73
CA GLN A 346 -7.72 -16.58 3.05
C GLN A 346 -7.33 -16.50 1.57
N LEU A 347 -7.32 -15.30 1.00
CA LEU A 347 -6.89 -15.07 -0.38
C LEU A 347 -5.45 -15.58 -0.59
N TYR A 348 -5.20 -16.19 -1.75
CA TYR A 348 -3.92 -16.85 -2.08
C TYR A 348 -3.49 -17.96 -1.10
N GLY A 349 -4.41 -18.49 -0.28
CA GLY A 349 -4.08 -19.51 0.72
C GLY A 349 -3.23 -18.99 1.88
N LEU A 350 -3.07 -17.66 2.02
CA LEU A 350 -2.17 -17.04 2.99
C LEU A 350 -2.48 -17.45 4.44
N LEU A 351 -3.76 -17.50 4.83
CA LEU A 351 -4.16 -17.95 6.18
C LEU A 351 -3.67 -19.37 6.51
N ARG A 352 -3.56 -20.26 5.51
CA ARG A 352 -3.05 -21.64 5.73
C ARG A 352 -1.58 -21.62 6.12
N VAL A 353 -0.78 -20.77 5.48
CA VAL A 353 0.65 -20.66 5.76
C VAL A 353 0.91 -19.95 7.10
N LEU A 354 0.10 -18.94 7.43
CA LEU A 354 0.15 -18.24 8.72
C LEU A 354 -0.03 -19.19 9.90
N HIS A 355 -0.93 -20.17 9.78
CA HIS A 355 -1.16 -21.17 10.82
C HIS A 355 0.06 -22.07 11.07
N ILE A 356 0.89 -22.28 10.05
CA ILE A 356 2.01 -23.24 10.08
C ILE A 356 3.33 -22.57 10.48
N MET A 357 3.50 -21.27 10.19
CA MET A 357 4.81 -20.61 10.29
C MET A 357 4.83 -19.35 11.17
N LEU A 358 5.34 -19.50 12.39
CA LEU A 358 5.62 -18.40 13.34
C LEU A 358 6.60 -17.35 12.78
N THR A 359 7.40 -17.69 11.76
CA THR A 359 8.39 -16.80 11.12
C THR A 359 7.76 -15.67 10.30
N LEU A 360 6.43 -15.68 10.08
CA LEU A 360 5.71 -14.64 9.35
C LEU A 360 5.31 -13.43 10.20
N LEU A 361 5.61 -13.46 11.50
CA LEU A 361 5.37 -12.35 12.43
C LEU A 361 5.83 -10.98 11.89
N PRO A 362 7.03 -10.82 11.29
CA PRO A 362 7.49 -9.52 10.80
C PRO A 362 6.69 -8.95 9.63
N LEU A 363 5.90 -9.77 8.93
CA LEU A 363 5.05 -9.27 7.83
C LEU A 363 3.85 -8.48 8.33
N PHE A 364 3.41 -8.72 9.56
CA PHE A 364 2.17 -8.18 10.12
C PHE A 364 2.38 -7.35 11.37
N VAL A 365 3.42 -7.64 12.15
CA VAL A 365 3.69 -6.96 13.42
C VAL A 365 4.78 -5.94 13.23
N SER A 366 4.60 -4.76 13.83
CA SER A 366 5.63 -3.71 13.84
C SER A 366 6.97 -4.24 14.34
N GLY A 367 7.99 -4.16 13.46
CA GLY A 367 9.39 -4.44 13.77
C GLY A 367 10.19 -3.17 14.09
N GLU A 368 11.51 -3.27 14.08
CA GLU A 368 12.40 -2.10 13.94
C GLU A 368 12.08 -1.39 12.60
N ASP A 369 12.28 -0.08 12.53
CA ASP A 369 11.87 0.75 11.39
C ASP A 369 12.41 0.20 10.06
N ASP A 370 11.54 -0.46 9.30
CA ASP A 370 11.85 -0.98 7.96
C ASP A 370 11.44 0.01 6.86
N GLY A 371 11.18 1.27 7.25
CA GLY A 371 11.00 2.39 6.34
C GLY A 371 12.15 2.52 5.36
N VAL A 372 11.86 3.14 4.21
CA VAL A 372 12.88 3.45 3.21
C VAL A 372 13.76 4.57 3.77
N ASP A 373 15.02 4.25 4.04
CA ASP A 373 16.03 5.19 4.53
C ASP A 373 16.95 5.69 3.40
N ALA A 374 17.71 6.76 3.65
CA ALA A 374 18.61 7.34 2.65
C ALA A 374 19.68 6.32 2.21
N ALA A 375 20.18 5.52 3.16
CA ALA A 375 21.21 4.52 2.91
C ALA A 375 20.76 3.45 1.91
N PHE A 376 19.52 2.99 2.03
CA PHE A 376 18.89 2.04 1.13
C PHE A 376 18.80 2.61 -0.28
N ILE A 377 18.32 3.86 -0.41
CA ILE A 377 18.21 4.50 -1.72
C ILE A 377 19.56 4.61 -2.41
N ILE A 378 20.58 5.07 -1.68
CA ILE A 378 21.94 5.23 -2.21
C ILE A 378 22.57 3.86 -2.53
N GLN A 379 22.38 2.83 -1.70
CA GLN A 379 22.88 1.49 -1.98
C GLN A 379 22.30 0.89 -3.27
N LYS A 380 21.03 1.19 -3.57
CA LYS A 380 20.35 0.68 -4.77
C LYS A 380 20.55 1.56 -6.00
N CYS A 381 21.08 2.77 -5.81
CA CYS A 381 21.49 3.67 -6.87
C CYS A 381 22.80 3.19 -7.51
N HIS A 382 22.79 2.93 -8.83
CA HIS A 382 23.97 2.46 -9.58
C HIS A 382 24.34 3.40 -10.73
N PRO A 383 24.69 4.67 -10.43
CA PRO A 383 24.97 5.69 -11.44
C PRO A 383 26.10 5.27 -12.37
N GLU A 384 25.87 5.39 -13.67
CA GLU A 384 26.93 5.25 -14.68
C GLU A 384 27.69 6.58 -14.80
N TYR A 385 28.89 6.62 -14.23
CA TYR A 385 29.73 7.81 -14.29
C TYR A 385 30.47 7.93 -15.63
N SER A 386 30.71 9.17 -16.03
CA SER A 386 31.65 9.56 -17.08
C SER A 386 33.08 9.13 -16.76
N GLU A 387 33.98 9.25 -17.75
CA GLU A 387 35.37 8.84 -17.60
C GLU A 387 36.05 9.50 -16.38
N LYS A 388 36.69 8.67 -15.54
CA LYS A 388 37.39 9.11 -14.33
C LYS A 388 38.46 10.15 -14.68
N GLY A 389 38.40 11.30 -14.00
CA GLY A 389 39.30 12.43 -14.23
C GLY A 389 38.75 13.49 -15.18
N SER A 390 37.63 13.25 -15.86
CA SER A 390 36.92 14.29 -16.60
C SER A 390 36.25 15.31 -15.68
N VAL A 391 36.05 16.55 -16.17
CA VAL A 391 35.25 17.57 -15.46
C VAL A 391 33.82 17.09 -15.22
N ARG A 392 33.29 16.30 -16.16
CA ARG A 392 31.94 15.72 -16.08
C ARG A 392 31.85 14.71 -14.93
N TYR A 393 32.79 13.77 -14.82
CA TYR A 393 32.88 12.85 -13.69
C TYR A 393 32.85 13.56 -12.33
N THR A 394 33.64 14.64 -12.17
CA THR A 394 33.66 15.41 -10.91
C THR A 394 32.30 16.04 -10.59
N ARG A 395 31.58 16.56 -11.60
CA ARG A 395 30.23 17.11 -11.43
C ARG A 395 29.22 16.03 -11.03
N GLU A 396 29.29 14.88 -11.70
CA GLU A 396 28.39 13.73 -11.46
C GLU A 396 28.56 13.18 -10.03
N VAL A 397 29.80 13.06 -9.54
CA VAL A 397 30.09 12.68 -8.15
C VAL A 397 29.54 13.72 -7.16
N ASN A 398 29.68 15.01 -7.45
CA ASN A 398 29.13 16.05 -6.58
C ASN A 398 27.59 16.03 -6.54
N ILE A 399 26.92 15.77 -7.67
CA ILE A 399 25.46 15.60 -7.71
C ILE A 399 25.04 14.42 -6.82
N MET A 400 25.76 13.31 -6.85
CA MET A 400 25.46 12.16 -5.99
C MET A 400 25.68 12.46 -4.51
N ASN A 401 26.71 13.23 -4.15
CA ASN A 401 26.90 13.70 -2.78
C ASN A 401 25.72 14.59 -2.34
N PHE A 402 25.32 15.57 -3.16
CA PHE A 402 24.16 16.42 -2.85
C PHE A 402 22.86 15.63 -2.73
N PHE A 403 22.65 14.62 -3.57
CA PHE A 403 21.47 13.76 -3.46
C PHE A 403 21.48 12.97 -2.16
N GLN A 404 22.64 12.43 -1.77
CA GLN A 404 22.79 11.76 -0.49
C GLN A 404 22.52 12.72 0.69
N ASP A 405 23.11 13.90 0.69
CA ASP A 405 22.89 14.93 1.72
C ASP A 405 21.40 15.31 1.79
N PHE A 406 20.75 15.49 0.64
CA PHE A 406 19.32 15.80 0.55
C PHE A 406 18.43 14.71 1.16
N LEU A 407 18.71 13.43 0.88
CA LEU A 407 17.95 12.33 1.45
C LEU A 407 18.15 12.23 2.97
N GLN A 408 19.38 12.43 3.43
CA GLN A 408 19.71 12.45 4.86
C GLN A 408 19.04 13.63 5.58
N ASP A 409 19.01 14.81 4.97
CA ASP A 409 18.31 15.98 5.52
C ASP A 409 16.80 15.73 5.67
N ILE A 410 16.17 15.02 4.72
CA ILE A 410 14.75 14.61 4.83
C ILE A 410 14.55 13.62 5.97
N GLU A 411 15.43 12.62 6.08
CA GLU A 411 15.39 11.59 7.11
C GLU A 411 15.52 12.20 8.52
N ASP A 412 16.51 13.08 8.72
CA ASP A 412 16.74 13.77 9.99
C ASP A 412 15.56 14.70 10.39
N GLN A 413 14.87 15.28 9.40
CA GLN A 413 13.64 16.07 9.64
C GLN A 413 12.42 15.18 9.94
N ASP A 414 12.43 13.93 9.49
CA ASP A 414 11.30 13.03 9.74
C ASP A 414 11.19 12.66 11.22
N ASP A 415 12.34 12.45 11.87
CA ASP A 415 12.47 12.11 13.28
C ASP A 415 12.10 13.25 14.26
N LEU A 416 12.18 14.50 13.81
CA LEU A 416 12.05 15.69 14.68
C LEU A 416 10.63 16.29 14.73
N GLU A 417 9.77 15.98 13.76
CA GLU A 417 8.48 16.67 13.54
C GLU A 417 7.28 15.71 13.44
N ALA A 418 7.10 14.81 14.40
CA ALA A 418 5.97 13.89 14.44
C ALA A 418 4.59 14.56 14.73
N GLU A 419 4.53 15.88 14.88
CA GLU A 419 3.31 16.64 15.17
C GLU A 419 3.20 17.90 14.30
N VAL A 420 2.75 17.77 13.05
CA VAL A 420 2.19 18.91 12.31
C VAL A 420 0.87 18.51 11.65
N GLU A 421 -0.18 19.23 12.04
CA GLU A 421 -1.59 19.06 11.68
C GLU A 421 -1.97 19.69 10.32
N ASP A 422 -1.00 20.06 9.48
CA ASP A 422 -1.29 20.76 8.23
C ASP A 422 -1.34 19.79 7.05
N GLY A 423 -2.39 19.91 6.23
CA GLY A 423 -2.79 18.94 5.20
C GLY A 423 -1.84 18.77 4.01
N HIS A 424 -0.60 19.27 4.11
CA HIS A 424 0.46 19.05 3.14
C HIS A 424 1.20 17.75 3.49
N LYS A 425 1.20 16.77 2.57
CA LYS A 425 1.95 15.53 2.74
C LYS A 425 3.44 15.86 2.93
N LYS A 426 3.97 15.66 4.14
CA LYS A 426 5.39 15.79 4.47
C LYS A 426 6.22 14.98 3.45
N LEU A 427 7.28 15.59 2.92
CA LEU A 427 8.20 14.88 2.04
C LEU A 427 9.03 13.92 2.89
N THR A 428 9.00 12.63 2.53
CA THR A 428 9.77 11.58 3.20
C THR A 428 10.66 10.88 2.19
N VAL A 429 11.69 10.16 2.66
CA VAL A 429 12.57 9.37 1.79
C VAL A 429 11.78 8.34 0.97
N GLY A 430 10.79 7.68 1.59
CA GLY A 430 9.87 6.78 0.88
C GLY A 430 9.06 7.47 -0.22
N ARG A 431 8.64 8.73 -0.04
CA ARG A 431 7.96 9.52 -1.09
C ARG A 431 8.89 9.85 -2.25
N VAL A 432 10.16 10.12 -1.98
CA VAL A 432 11.18 10.30 -3.03
C VAL A 432 11.36 9.00 -3.82
N MET A 433 11.47 7.85 -3.14
CA MET A 433 11.53 6.54 -3.80
C MET A 433 10.28 6.26 -4.63
N GLN A 434 9.08 6.57 -4.12
CA GLN A 434 7.81 6.43 -4.84
C GLN A 434 7.79 7.28 -6.09
N TRP A 435 8.29 8.52 -6.01
CA TRP A 435 8.37 9.41 -7.17
C TRP A 435 9.35 8.88 -8.24
N ILE A 436 10.49 8.32 -7.84
CA ILE A 436 11.49 7.76 -8.77
C ILE A 436 11.02 6.44 -9.40
N THR A 437 10.37 5.57 -8.62
CA THR A 437 10.16 4.16 -8.98
C THR A 437 8.70 3.74 -9.11
N GLY A 438 7.75 4.59 -8.73
CA GLY A 438 6.34 4.24 -8.53
C GLY A 438 6.06 3.48 -7.23
N GLN A 439 7.10 3.10 -6.48
CA GLN A 439 7.02 2.27 -5.29
C GLN A 439 7.64 2.99 -4.08
N GLY A 440 6.86 3.21 -3.02
CA GLY A 440 7.29 3.94 -1.82
C GLY A 440 7.81 3.08 -0.67
N HIS A 441 7.89 1.76 -0.86
CA HIS A 441 8.28 0.77 0.14
C HIS A 441 9.39 -0.14 -0.39
N LYS A 442 10.22 -0.69 0.49
CA LYS A 442 11.26 -1.66 0.10
C LYS A 442 10.62 -2.90 -0.59
N PRO A 443 11.21 -3.45 -1.67
CA PRO A 443 10.69 -4.65 -2.31
C PRO A 443 10.65 -5.84 -1.35
N CYS A 444 9.48 -6.48 -1.26
CA CYS A 444 9.25 -7.61 -0.36
C CYS A 444 9.47 -8.96 -1.06
N LEU A 445 9.16 -9.06 -2.36
CA LEU A 445 9.27 -10.30 -3.12
C LEU A 445 10.72 -10.63 -3.51
N PRO A 446 11.15 -11.90 -3.48
CA PRO A 446 12.53 -12.29 -3.81
C PRO A 446 12.96 -11.94 -5.23
N SER A 447 12.06 -12.10 -6.20
CA SER A 447 12.28 -11.70 -7.59
C SER A 447 12.60 -10.22 -7.71
N GLU A 448 11.87 -9.38 -6.98
CA GLU A 448 12.04 -7.93 -7.01
C GLU A 448 13.30 -7.49 -6.27
N LYS A 449 13.64 -8.10 -5.13
CA LYS A 449 14.86 -7.78 -4.37
C LYS A 449 16.14 -7.95 -5.20
N ALA A 450 16.17 -8.96 -6.08
CA ALA A 450 17.31 -9.25 -6.94
C ALA A 450 17.47 -8.20 -8.06
N ASP A 451 16.35 -7.72 -8.60
CA ASP A 451 16.31 -6.84 -9.77
C ASP A 451 16.20 -5.36 -9.41
N PHE A 452 15.95 -5.03 -8.13
CA PHE A 452 15.75 -3.65 -7.69
C PHE A 452 17.04 -2.83 -7.75
N LYS A 453 17.23 -2.15 -8.88
CA LYS A 453 18.25 -1.13 -9.15
C LYS A 453 17.59 0.02 -9.90
N TYR A 454 17.94 1.25 -9.56
CA TYR A 454 17.52 2.42 -10.32
C TYR A 454 18.71 3.34 -10.53
N LEU A 455 18.66 4.13 -11.61
CA LEU A 455 19.73 5.01 -12.12
C LEU A 455 20.93 4.27 -12.72
N SER A 456 20.70 3.33 -13.65
CA SER A 456 21.76 2.58 -14.36
C SER A 456 22.13 3.15 -15.74
N ASP A 457 21.86 4.43 -16.00
CA ASP A 457 22.09 5.03 -17.33
C ASP A 457 22.94 6.30 -17.20
N SER A 458 23.98 6.38 -18.04
CA SER A 458 25.00 7.45 -18.11
C SER A 458 24.44 8.82 -18.51
N THR A 459 23.14 8.89 -18.77
CA THR A 459 22.42 10.09 -19.19
C THR A 459 21.57 10.71 -18.08
N MET A 460 21.30 9.98 -16.99
CA MET A 460 20.60 10.52 -15.82
C MET A 460 21.43 11.58 -15.08
N ILE A 461 22.75 11.39 -14.97
CA ILE A 461 23.64 12.35 -14.31
C ILE A 461 24.06 13.51 -15.23
N ALA A 462 23.80 13.36 -16.54
CA ALA A 462 24.25 14.27 -17.57
C ALA A 462 23.16 15.17 -18.15
N THR A 463 21.91 14.85 -17.90
CA THR A 463 20.79 15.64 -18.41
C THR A 463 20.41 16.73 -17.42
N PRO A 464 19.98 17.90 -17.93
CA PRO A 464 19.22 18.86 -17.15
C PRO A 464 18.01 18.23 -16.48
N SER A 465 17.56 17.02 -16.84
CA SER A 465 16.34 16.36 -16.35
C SER A 465 16.38 15.91 -14.89
N ILE A 466 17.52 15.46 -14.34
CA ILE A 466 17.66 15.30 -12.88
C ILE A 466 17.70 16.68 -12.23
N LEU A 467 18.40 17.64 -12.82
CA LEU A 467 18.39 19.04 -12.37
C LEU A 467 17.01 19.68 -12.45
N PHE A 468 16.17 19.32 -13.41
CA PHE A 468 14.80 19.79 -13.67
C PHE A 468 13.83 19.07 -12.75
N ALA A 469 14.08 17.78 -12.45
CA ALA A 469 13.42 17.02 -11.41
C ALA A 469 13.76 17.57 -10.02
N PHE A 470 15.01 17.93 -9.74
CA PHE A 470 15.43 18.64 -8.53
C PHE A 470 14.90 20.08 -8.54
N GLN A 471 14.82 20.77 -9.69
CA GLN A 471 14.23 22.10 -9.82
C GLN A 471 12.73 22.05 -9.52
N LEU A 472 12.04 21.00 -9.99
CA LEU A 472 10.63 20.71 -9.72
C LEU A 472 10.43 20.27 -8.27
N LEU A 473 11.31 19.45 -7.69
CA LEU A 473 11.24 19.10 -6.27
C LEU A 473 11.46 20.34 -5.40
N VAL A 474 12.42 21.19 -5.75
CA VAL A 474 12.67 22.48 -5.08
C VAL A 474 11.51 23.45 -5.30
N HIS A 475 10.84 23.45 -6.46
CA HIS A 475 9.64 24.29 -6.70
C HIS A 475 8.35 23.71 -6.09
N VAL A 476 8.26 22.40 -5.86
CA VAL A 476 7.10 21.70 -5.27
C VAL A 476 7.20 21.63 -3.74
N VAL A 477 8.40 21.63 -3.18
CA VAL A 477 8.66 21.80 -1.73
C VAL A 477 8.67 23.29 -1.35
N VAL A 478 8.85 24.20 -2.31
CA VAL A 478 8.72 25.65 -2.11
C VAL A 478 7.58 26.23 -2.98
N PRO A 479 6.31 26.02 -2.59
CA PRO A 479 5.36 27.09 -2.86
C PRO A 479 4.36 27.25 -1.72
N LEU A 480 4.59 28.26 -0.86
CA LEU A 480 3.57 29.15 -0.25
C LEU A 480 4.16 29.93 0.93
N HIS A 481 5.07 30.86 0.67
CA HIS A 481 5.23 32.00 1.59
C HIS A 481 5.60 33.33 0.91
N PHE A 482 5.69 33.37 -0.42
CA PHE A 482 6.13 34.56 -1.17
C PHE A 482 5.07 35.20 -2.06
N LEU A 483 3.77 34.92 -1.84
CA LEU A 483 2.68 35.59 -2.57
C LEU A 483 1.76 36.45 -1.70
N TRP A 484 2.08 36.67 -0.42
CA TRP A 484 1.34 37.59 0.47
C TRP A 484 2.23 38.60 1.21
N CYS A 485 3.35 39.00 0.60
CA CYS A 485 4.14 40.15 1.02
C CYS A 485 4.73 40.88 -0.19
N THR A 486 3.84 41.45 -1.01
CA THR A 486 4.05 42.73 -1.71
C THR A 486 2.72 43.46 -1.75
#